data_AF-A0A453LU89-F1
#
_entry.id   AF-A0A453LU89-F1
#
_cell.length_a   1.000
_cell.length_b   1.000
_cell.length_c   1.000
_cell.angle_alpha   90.00
_cell.angle_beta   90.00
_cell.angle_gamma   90.00
#
_symmetry.space_group_name_H-M   'P 1'
#
loop_
_entity.id
_entity.type
_entity.pdbx_description
1 polymer ?
#
loop_
_entity_poly.entity_id
_entity_poly.type
_entity_poly.pdbx_seq_one_letter_code
_entity_poly.pdbx_strand_id
1 'polypeptide(L)'
;MGWIRFVEGEKKVYCITNVNAAFPIPVSIEAIKDVVSVAHYILVVEKEAVFQRLANDKFCEKNRCIVITGRGYPDIPTRRFLRYLVEQLHLPAYCLVDSDPYGFDILATYKFGSMVGPKIYLISNYLFEVLIASKAV
;
A
#
# COMPACT_ATOMS: atom_id res chain seq x y z
N MET A 1 -5.67 0.47 -5.32
CA MET A 1 -5.79 0.30 -6.79
C MET A 1 -4.59 -0.50 -7.29
N GLY A 2 -4.59 -0.95 -8.56
CA GLY A 2 -3.42 -1.56 -9.21
C GLY A 2 -3.60 -3.03 -9.62
N TRP A 3 -2.49 -3.66 -9.97
CA TRP A 3 -2.46 -5.01 -10.58
C TRP A 3 -2.62 -6.14 -9.58
N ILE A 4 -3.79 -6.24 -8.95
CA ILE A 4 -4.07 -7.27 -7.95
C ILE A 4 -5.48 -7.84 -8.08
N ARG A 5 -5.63 -9.13 -7.77
CA ARG A 5 -6.92 -9.76 -7.48
C ARG A 5 -6.82 -10.61 -6.22
N PHE A 6 -7.91 -10.68 -5.48
CA PHE A 6 -8.05 -11.55 -4.31
C PHE A 6 -9.53 -11.83 -4.05
N VAL A 7 -9.80 -12.78 -3.17
CA VAL A 7 -11.14 -13.11 -2.69
C VAL A 7 -11.25 -12.66 -1.24
N GLU A 8 -12.27 -11.89 -0.89
CA GLU A 8 -12.60 -11.48 0.47
C GLU A 8 -13.91 -12.17 0.87
N GLY A 9 -13.80 -13.26 1.65
CA GLY A 9 -14.94 -14.14 1.94
C GLY A 9 -15.47 -14.80 0.67
N GLU A 10 -16.67 -14.43 0.23
CA GLU A 10 -17.26 -14.88 -1.05
C GLU A 10 -17.11 -13.83 -2.17
N LYS A 11 -16.69 -12.61 -1.83
CA LYS A 11 -16.57 -11.50 -2.77
C LYS A 11 -15.25 -11.56 -3.51
N LYS A 12 -15.30 -11.66 -4.83
CA LYS A 12 -14.11 -11.60 -5.68
C LYS A 12 -13.78 -10.14 -6.00
N VAL A 13 -12.58 -9.69 -5.62
CA VAL A 13 -12.08 -8.35 -5.88
C VAL A 13 -11.07 -8.42 -7.01
N TYR A 14 -11.44 -7.88 -8.18
CA TYR A 14 -10.60 -7.83 -9.37
C TYR A 14 -10.18 -6.39 -9.65
N CYS A 15 -9.09 -5.91 -9.04
CA CYS A 15 -8.54 -4.59 -9.38
C CYS A 15 -7.90 -4.58 -10.77
N ILE A 16 -7.48 -5.75 -11.27
CA ILE A 16 -6.84 -5.91 -12.59
C ILE A 16 -7.71 -5.46 -13.78
N THR A 17 -9.04 -5.45 -13.67
CA THR A 17 -9.94 -5.03 -14.76
C THR A 17 -10.03 -3.51 -14.89
N ASN A 18 -9.79 -2.80 -13.79
CA ASN A 18 -9.68 -1.34 -13.76
C ASN A 18 -8.59 -0.94 -12.76
N VAL A 19 -7.34 -0.97 -13.23
CA VAL A 19 -6.16 -0.84 -12.36
C VAL A 19 -6.01 0.55 -11.72
N ASN A 20 -6.70 1.57 -12.23
CA ASN A 20 -6.71 2.90 -11.65
C ASN A 20 -7.93 3.14 -10.75
N ALA A 21 -8.91 2.23 -10.71
CA ALA A 21 -10.03 2.33 -9.78
C ALA A 21 -9.56 2.05 -8.35
N ALA A 22 -9.99 2.94 -7.45
CA ALA A 22 -9.78 2.79 -6.02
C ALA A 22 -10.78 1.76 -5.45
N PHE A 23 -10.28 0.90 -4.57
CA PHE A 23 -11.09 -0.06 -3.82
C PHE A 23 -10.80 0.14 -2.33
N PRO A 24 -11.79 -0.05 -1.45
CA PRO A 24 -11.58 0.06 -0.01
C PRO A 24 -10.61 -1.03 0.48
N ILE A 25 -9.84 -0.71 1.51
CA ILE A 25 -8.97 -1.66 2.18
C ILE A 25 -9.81 -2.69 2.96
N PRO A 26 -9.59 -4.00 2.77
CA PRO A 26 -10.22 -5.04 3.57
C PRO A 26 -9.94 -4.87 5.06
N VAL A 27 -10.97 -5.00 5.89
CA VAL A 27 -10.82 -4.91 7.36
C VAL A 27 -10.39 -6.24 7.97
N SER A 28 -10.90 -7.35 7.41
CA SER A 28 -10.62 -8.71 7.87
C SER A 28 -9.63 -9.39 6.94
N ILE A 29 -8.35 -9.42 7.33
CA ILE A 29 -7.29 -10.04 6.53
C ILE A 29 -7.45 -11.56 6.49
N GLU A 30 -8.02 -12.14 7.54
CA GLU A 30 -8.29 -13.56 7.67
C GLU A 30 -9.30 -14.06 6.63
N ALA A 31 -10.16 -13.16 6.12
CA ALA A 31 -11.10 -13.45 5.05
C ALA A 31 -10.47 -13.40 3.65
N ILE A 32 -9.22 -12.94 3.52
CA ILE A 32 -8.55 -12.78 2.23
C ILE A 32 -7.91 -14.09 1.79
N LYS A 33 -8.21 -14.51 0.56
CA LYS A 33 -7.68 -15.72 -0.08
C LYS A 33 -7.33 -15.45 -1.55
N ASP A 34 -6.58 -16.38 -2.15
CA ASP A 34 -6.25 -16.41 -3.58
C ASP A 34 -5.69 -15.09 -4.12
N VAL A 35 -4.76 -14.48 -3.38
CA VAL A 35 -4.08 -13.27 -3.81
C VAL A 35 -3.20 -13.58 -5.02
N VAL A 36 -3.45 -12.90 -6.13
CA VAL A 36 -2.63 -13.00 -7.34
C VAL A 36 -2.35 -11.59 -7.85
N SER A 37 -1.09 -11.35 -8.20
CA SER A 37 -0.61 -10.07 -8.70
C SER A 37 0.41 -10.28 -9.81
N VAL A 38 0.46 -9.34 -10.75
CA VAL A 38 1.53 -9.21 -11.76
C VAL A 38 2.30 -7.90 -11.59
N ALA A 39 2.13 -7.24 -10.44
CA ALA A 39 2.82 -6.01 -10.12
C ALA A 39 4.31 -6.26 -9.87
N HIS A 40 5.14 -5.28 -10.21
CA HIS A 40 6.57 -5.31 -9.89
C HIS A 40 6.87 -4.79 -8.47
N TYR A 41 6.00 -3.93 -7.94
CA TYR A 41 6.16 -3.32 -6.63
C TYR A 41 4.84 -2.79 -6.06
N ILE A 42 4.86 -2.48 -4.78
CA ILE A 42 3.77 -1.82 -4.04
C ILE A 42 4.21 -0.39 -3.71
N LEU A 43 3.36 0.59 -3.96
CA LEU A 43 3.57 1.99 -3.60
C LEU A 43 2.53 2.42 -2.56
N VAL A 44 3.00 2.80 -1.40
CA VAL A 44 2.20 3.39 -0.32
C VAL A 44 2.25 4.89 -0.47
N VAL A 45 1.09 5.54 -0.52
CA VAL A 45 0.96 6.98 -0.66
C VAL A 45 0.29 7.53 0.60
N GLU A 46 0.92 8.52 1.23
CA GLU A 46 0.38 9.17 2.42
C GLU A 46 -0.92 9.91 2.11
N LYS A 47 -0.85 10.85 1.17
CA LYS A 47 -1.89 11.86 0.93
C LYS A 47 -2.87 11.42 -0.15
N GLU A 48 -4.16 11.45 0.17
CA GLU A 48 -5.23 11.05 -0.74
C GLU A 48 -5.22 11.85 -2.05
N ALA A 49 -4.92 13.15 -1.99
CA ALA A 49 -4.83 13.99 -3.19
C ALA A 49 -3.75 13.48 -4.17
N VAL A 50 -2.61 12.99 -3.66
CA VAL A 50 -1.54 12.41 -4.48
C VAL A 50 -2.00 11.07 -5.06
N PHE A 51 -2.67 10.24 -4.26
CA PHE A 51 -3.24 8.98 -4.72
C PHE A 51 -4.23 9.19 -5.87
N GLN A 52 -5.15 10.14 -5.75
CA GLN A 52 -6.13 10.47 -6.79
C GLN A 52 -5.46 11.01 -8.05
N ARG A 53 -4.40 11.83 -7.90
CA ARG A 53 -3.61 12.29 -9.05
C ARG A 53 -2.95 11.12 -9.80
N LEU A 54 -2.33 10.18 -9.08
CA LEU A 54 -1.73 8.98 -9.69
C LEU A 54 -2.77 8.11 -10.43
N ALA A 55 -3.98 8.01 -9.89
CA ALA A 55 -5.09 7.32 -10.55
C ALA A 55 -5.47 8.00 -11.88
N ASN A 56 -5.62 9.34 -11.86
CA ASN A 56 -5.93 10.13 -13.05
C ASN A 56 -4.83 10.05 -14.12
N ASP A 57 -3.56 10.03 -13.70
CA ASP A 57 -2.40 9.92 -14.60
C ASP A 57 -2.17 8.49 -15.13
N LYS A 58 -3.04 7.54 -14.76
CA LYS A 58 -2.96 6.12 -15.08
C LYS A 58 -1.63 5.47 -14.67
N PHE A 59 -1.13 5.85 -13.50
CA PHE A 59 0.19 5.45 -13.02
C PHE A 59 0.33 3.93 -12.90
N CYS A 60 -0.73 3.24 -12.45
CA CYS A 60 -0.73 1.78 -12.32
C CYS A 60 -0.56 1.06 -13.66
N GLU A 61 -1.16 1.58 -14.74
CA GLU A 61 -1.03 1.01 -16.09
C GLU A 61 0.40 1.11 -16.60
N LYS A 62 1.02 2.29 -16.42
CA LYS A 62 2.37 2.60 -16.93
C LYS A 62 3.47 1.84 -16.19
N ASN A 63 3.35 1.72 -14.86
CA ASN A 63 4.43 1.19 -14.02
C ASN A 63 4.20 -0.24 -13.53
N ARG A 64 3.04 -0.85 -13.84
CA ARG A 64 2.65 -2.19 -13.37
C ARG A 64 2.84 -2.34 -11.86
N CYS A 65 2.16 -1.52 -11.08
CA CYS A 65 2.29 -1.51 -9.61
C CYS A 65 0.94 -1.67 -8.90
N ILE A 66 1.01 -1.91 -7.59
CA ILE A 66 -0.11 -1.77 -6.65
C ILE A 66 0.06 -0.44 -5.94
N VAL A 67 -1.00 0.35 -5.81
CA VAL A 67 -0.97 1.61 -5.05
C VAL A 67 -1.98 1.55 -3.91
N ILE A 68 -1.51 1.84 -2.71
CA ILE A 68 -2.25 1.83 -1.43
C ILE A 68 -2.16 3.22 -0.81
N THR A 69 -3.24 3.69 -0.21
CA THR A 69 -3.31 4.99 0.48
C THR A 69 -3.81 4.77 1.91
N GLY A 70 -3.14 5.41 2.87
CA GLY A 70 -3.59 5.47 4.26
C GLY A 70 -4.48 6.68 4.56
N ARG A 71 -4.59 7.64 3.63
CA ARG A 71 -5.27 8.93 3.82
C ARG A 71 -4.71 9.73 5.00
N GLY A 72 -3.39 9.76 5.14
CA GLY A 72 -2.66 10.33 6.27
C GLY A 72 -2.03 9.24 7.13
N TYR A 73 -2.22 9.32 8.45
CA TYR A 73 -1.67 8.34 9.39
C TYR A 73 -2.20 6.93 9.13
N PRO A 74 -1.32 5.91 9.12
CA PRO A 74 -1.70 4.58 8.71
C PRO A 74 -2.53 3.87 9.78
N ASP A 75 -3.77 3.53 9.41
CA ASP A 75 -4.66 2.74 10.26
C ASP A 75 -4.21 1.27 10.37
N ILE A 76 -4.78 0.54 11.35
CA ILE A 76 -4.45 -0.87 11.58
C ILE A 76 -4.77 -1.74 10.35
N PRO A 77 -5.96 -1.62 9.70
CA PRO A 77 -6.29 -2.40 8.51
C PRO A 77 -5.29 -2.20 7.36
N THR A 78 -4.91 -0.96 7.04
CA THR A 78 -3.96 -0.69 5.95
C THR A 78 -2.60 -1.30 6.23
N ARG A 79 -2.10 -1.21 7.47
CA ARG A 79 -0.83 -1.84 7.86
C ARG A 79 -0.88 -3.36 7.75
N ARG A 80 -1.95 -3.99 8.22
CA ARG A 80 -2.11 -5.45 8.14
C ARG A 80 -2.24 -5.92 6.69
N PHE A 81 -3.00 -5.20 5.86
CA PHE A 81 -3.16 -5.51 4.45
C PHE A 81 -1.83 -5.38 3.69
N LEU A 82 -1.10 -4.28 3.89
CA LEU A 82 0.21 -4.09 3.26
C LEU A 82 1.19 -5.21 3.64
N ARG A 83 1.28 -5.56 4.93
CA ARG A 83 2.12 -6.66 5.40
C ARG A 83 1.74 -7.98 4.73
N TYR A 84 0.46 -8.31 4.73
CA TYR A 84 -0.04 -9.52 4.08
C TYR A 84 0.33 -9.56 2.60
N LEU A 85 0.19 -8.46 1.87
CA LEU A 85 0.59 -8.40 0.45
C LEU A 85 2.10 -8.60 0.26
N VAL A 86 2.95 -8.00 1.09
CA VAL A 86 4.40 -8.20 0.98
C VAL A 86 4.78 -9.64 1.30
N GLU A 87 4.18 -10.26 2.32
CA GLU A 87 4.43 -11.65 2.70
C GLU A 87 3.95 -12.65 1.63
N GLN A 88 2.81 -12.38 0.98
CA GLN A 88 2.27 -13.28 -0.05
C GLN A 88 2.93 -13.08 -1.41
N LEU A 89 3.13 -11.83 -1.83
CA LEU A 89 3.60 -11.50 -3.18
C LEU A 89 5.11 -11.35 -3.27
N HIS A 90 5.81 -11.21 -2.13
CA HIS A 90 7.26 -10.98 -2.07
C HIS A 90 7.74 -9.77 -2.89
N LEU A 91 6.86 -8.77 -3.05
CA LEU A 91 7.15 -7.56 -3.83
C LEU A 91 7.79 -6.47 -2.96
N PRO A 92 8.71 -5.67 -3.52
CA PRO A 92 9.22 -4.49 -2.83
C PRO A 92 8.09 -3.48 -2.59
N ALA A 93 8.10 -2.87 -1.42
CA ALA A 93 7.17 -1.83 -1.02
C ALA A 93 7.91 -0.50 -0.86
N TYR A 94 7.41 0.54 -1.51
CA TYR A 94 7.92 1.89 -1.43
C TYR A 94 6.90 2.80 -0.75
N CYS A 95 7.37 3.82 -0.03
CA CYS A 95 6.50 4.80 0.61
C CYS A 95 6.78 6.20 0.08
N LEU A 96 5.70 6.91 -0.28
CA LEU A 96 5.68 8.28 -0.75
C LEU A 96 5.02 9.15 0.33
N VAL A 97 5.86 9.88 1.06
CA VAL A 97 5.48 10.75 2.20
C VAL A 97 6.01 12.16 1.98
N ASP A 98 5.42 13.13 2.68
CA ASP A 98 5.93 14.50 2.70
C ASP A 98 7.28 14.57 3.44
N SER A 99 8.17 15.48 3.02
CA SER A 99 9.52 15.65 3.59
C SER A 99 9.49 16.49 4.87
N ASP A 100 8.71 16.07 5.85
CA ASP A 100 8.56 16.71 7.15
C ASP A 100 8.57 15.68 8.29
N PRO A 101 8.68 16.10 9.57
CA PRO A 101 8.70 15.15 10.69
C PRO A 101 7.49 14.22 10.77
N TYR A 102 6.32 14.63 10.29
CA TYR A 102 5.11 13.78 10.27
C TYR A 102 5.22 12.70 9.19
N GLY A 103 5.70 13.04 7.99
CA GLY A 103 5.98 12.06 6.94
C GLY A 103 6.97 10.99 7.38
N PHE A 104 8.02 11.38 8.13
CA PHE A 104 8.95 10.42 8.74
C PHE A 104 8.30 9.55 9.82
N ASP A 105 7.38 10.09 10.62
CA ASP A 105 6.65 9.31 11.63
C ASP A 105 5.69 8.30 10.99
N ILE A 106 5.03 8.68 9.89
CA ILE A 106 4.21 7.78 9.08
C ILE A 106 5.05 6.65 8.49
N LEU A 107 6.21 6.99 7.91
CA LEU A 107 7.17 6.02 7.40
C LEU A 107 7.63 5.06 8.50
N ALA A 108 8.00 5.59 9.67
CA ALA A 108 8.40 4.81 10.84
C ALA A 108 7.28 3.88 11.30
N THR A 109 6.03 4.34 11.27
CA THR A 109 4.86 3.56 11.67
C THR A 109 4.61 2.37 10.72
N TYR A 110 4.83 2.54 9.41
CA TYR A 110 4.77 1.42 8.46
C TYR A 110 5.92 0.43 8.63
N LYS A 111 7.13 0.93 8.91
CA LYS A 111 8.34 0.09 9.00
C LYS A 111 8.48 -0.63 10.35
N PHE A 112 8.27 0.09 11.44
CA PHE A 112 8.54 -0.36 12.81
C PHE A 112 7.28 -0.58 13.65
N GLY A 113 6.10 -0.17 13.16
CA GLY A 113 4.88 -0.17 13.96
C GLY A 113 4.78 1.05 14.87
N SER A 114 3.64 1.16 15.58
CA SER A 114 3.32 2.29 16.46
C SER A 114 3.74 2.02 17.92
N MET A 115 4.17 3.05 18.66
CA MET A 115 4.64 2.93 20.05
C MET A 115 3.57 2.49 21.08
N VAL A 116 2.28 2.65 20.77
CA VAL A 116 1.15 2.51 21.73
C VAL A 116 0.27 1.27 21.45
N GLY A 117 0.78 0.23 20.81
CA GLY A 117 -0.02 -0.97 20.50
C GLY A 117 0.81 -2.25 20.41
N PRO A 118 0.16 -3.41 20.19
CA PRO A 118 0.89 -4.65 19.93
C PRO A 118 1.88 -4.39 18.80
N LYS A 119 3.13 -4.72 19.09
CA LYS A 119 4.30 -4.59 18.24
C LYS A 119 4.13 -5.45 16.98
N ILE A 120 3.33 -4.99 16.02
CA ILE A 120 3.24 -5.58 14.68
C ILE A 120 4.49 -5.10 13.95
N TYR A 121 5.62 -5.74 14.28
CA TYR A 121 6.91 -5.48 13.67
C TYR A 121 7.00 -6.11 12.27
N LEU A 122 7.58 -5.32 11.38
CA LEU A 122 8.39 -5.64 10.20
C LEU A 122 7.68 -6.19 8.97
N ILE A 123 7.44 -5.27 8.03
CA ILE A 123 7.78 -5.56 6.63
C ILE A 123 9.29 -5.83 6.63
N SER A 124 9.72 -6.98 6.12
CA SER A 124 11.12 -7.43 6.14
C SER A 124 12.12 -6.31 5.81
N ASN A 125 13.23 -6.25 6.54
CA ASN A 125 14.31 -5.25 6.37
C ASN A 125 14.87 -5.15 4.94
N TYR A 126 14.56 -6.10 4.07
CA TYR A 126 15.08 -6.20 2.70
C TYR A 126 14.19 -5.57 1.62
N LEU A 127 12.97 -5.12 1.93
CA LEU A 127 11.96 -4.81 0.90
C LEU A 127 11.28 -3.43 1.05
N PHE A 128 11.77 -2.58 1.96
CA PHE A 128 11.21 -1.23 2.16
C PHE A 128 12.22 -0.15 1.79
N GLU A 129 12.22 0.26 0.53
CA GLU A 129 13.03 1.36 0.02
C GLU A 129 12.21 2.66 0.04
N VAL A 130 12.83 3.74 0.50
CA VAL A 130 12.18 5.04 0.69
C VAL A 130 12.37 5.86 -0.58
N LEU A 131 11.29 6.12 -1.32
CA LEU A 131 11.26 7.15 -2.35
C LEU A 131 10.82 8.47 -1.69
N ILE A 132 11.79 9.24 -1.18
CA ILE A 132 11.51 10.59 -0.71
C ILE A 132 11.19 11.44 -1.95
N ALA A 133 9.94 11.87 -2.10
CA ALA A 133 9.61 12.91 -3.07
C ALA A 133 10.25 14.22 -2.62
N SER A 134 11.43 14.53 -3.15
CA SER A 134 11.86 15.91 -3.24
C SER A 134 10.80 16.65 -4.06
N LYS A 135 10.25 17.74 -3.51
CA LYS A 135 9.20 18.57 -4.11
C LYS A 135 9.35 18.65 -5.64
N ALA A 136 8.51 17.91 -6.35
CA ALA A 136 8.34 18.03 -7.79
C ALA A 136 6.84 18.09 -8.08
N VAL A 137 6.24 19.20 -7.65
CA VAL A 137 5.10 19.83 -8.32
C VAL A 137 5.46 21.30 -8.46
#